data_AF-A0A5J9U2Z6-F1
#
_entry.id   AF-A0A5J9U2Z6-F1
#
_cell.length_a   1.000
_cell.length_b   1.000
_cell.length_c   1.000
_cell.angle_alpha   90.00
_cell.angle_beta   90.00
_cell.angle_gamma   90.00
#
_symmetry.space_group_name_H-M   'P 1'
#
loop_
_entity.id
_entity.type
_entity.pdbx_description
1 polymer ?
#
loop_
_entity_poly.entity_id
_entity_poly.type
_entity_poly.pdbx_seq_one_letter_code
_entity_poly.pdbx_strand_id
1 'polypeptide(L)'
;MSSPPRPVSGGHNDDELAGGKGCLFCEMTRQHHPQCARRLPTRIILVRHGESQGNLDMSAYTTTPDYRIPLTPLGAEQAQAAGRRIRDVVSSDADAAGKNWKVYFYVSPYARTRATLREIGRAFPRDRVIGVREECRVREQDFGNFQVEERMRAVKETRQRFGRFFFRFPEGESAADVFDRVASFLESLWRDIDMGRLEQDASCETNLVIVSHGLTSRVFLMKWFKWTVDQFERLNNFDNCEFRVMQLGPGGEYSLLVHHTKEELENWGLSPEMIADQQWRASANRRSWAEDCSSFIDAFFEEPKDSESSDSEEDVEENGKIKSLE
;
A
#
# COMPACT_ATOMS: atom_id res chain seq x y z
N MET A 1 -20.28 -36.81 -54.43
CA MET A 1 -20.12 -36.29 -53.05
C MET A 1 -18.87 -36.93 -52.47
N SER A 2 -17.87 -36.14 -52.12
CA SER A 2 -16.60 -36.64 -51.57
C SER A 2 -16.09 -35.63 -50.54
N SER A 3 -16.03 -36.00 -49.27
CA SER A 3 -15.68 -35.09 -48.17
C SER A 3 -14.16 -34.96 -48.00
N PRO A 4 -13.63 -33.81 -47.54
CA PRO A 4 -12.21 -33.63 -47.28
C PRO A 4 -11.77 -34.36 -45.99
N PRO A 5 -10.47 -34.72 -45.86
CA PRO A 5 -9.91 -35.27 -44.63
C PRO A 5 -9.80 -34.20 -43.53
N ARG A 6 -9.83 -34.65 -42.27
CA ARG A 6 -9.63 -33.79 -41.08
C ARG A 6 -8.13 -33.50 -40.85
N PRO A 7 -7.75 -32.32 -40.32
CA PRO A 7 -6.41 -32.09 -39.82
C PRO A 7 -6.13 -32.89 -38.53
N VAL A 8 -4.86 -33.24 -38.31
CA VAL A 8 -4.40 -33.96 -37.11
C VAL A 8 -4.13 -32.99 -35.97
N SER A 9 -4.62 -33.29 -34.78
CA SER A 9 -4.38 -32.52 -33.56
C SER A 9 -3.00 -32.82 -32.97
N GLY A 10 -1.98 -32.05 -33.38
CA GLY A 10 -0.67 -32.06 -32.74
C GLY A 10 -0.67 -31.16 -31.49
N GLY A 11 -0.80 -31.75 -30.30
CA GLY A 11 -0.62 -31.01 -29.05
C GLY A 11 0.82 -30.49 -28.92
N HIS A 12 0.97 -29.27 -28.41
CA HIS A 12 2.24 -28.78 -27.84
C HIS A 12 2.08 -28.72 -26.32
N ASN A 13 3.13 -29.09 -25.59
CA ASN A 13 3.12 -29.08 -24.14
C ASN A 13 3.64 -27.73 -23.64
N ASP A 14 2.75 -26.87 -23.15
CA ASP A 14 3.08 -25.52 -22.64
C ASP A 14 3.68 -25.54 -21.22
N ASP A 15 4.64 -26.44 -20.94
CA ASP A 15 5.21 -26.69 -19.61
C ASP A 15 6.71 -26.33 -19.44
N GLU A 16 7.39 -25.81 -20.47
CA GLU A 16 8.81 -25.39 -20.41
C GLU A 16 9.03 -23.86 -20.49
N LEU A 17 8.34 -23.10 -19.63
CA LEU A 17 8.61 -21.65 -19.45
C LEU A 17 8.96 -21.22 -18.02
N ALA A 18 9.30 -22.16 -17.14
CA ALA A 18 9.92 -21.89 -15.83
C ALA A 18 11.43 -21.56 -15.93
N GLY A 19 11.81 -20.66 -16.86
CA GLY A 19 13.14 -20.67 -17.49
C GLY A 19 13.91 -19.33 -17.61
N GLY A 20 13.75 -18.40 -16.67
CA GLY A 20 14.77 -17.36 -16.38
C GLY A 20 15.16 -16.36 -17.49
N LYS A 21 14.38 -16.22 -18.57
CA LYS A 21 14.58 -15.22 -19.63
C LYS A 21 13.47 -14.18 -19.62
N GLY A 22 13.79 -12.93 -19.97
CA GLY A 22 12.80 -11.87 -20.07
C GLY A 22 11.84 -12.09 -21.25
N CYS A 23 10.70 -11.40 -21.22
CA CYS A 23 9.78 -11.44 -22.34
C CYS A 23 10.36 -10.60 -23.49
N LEU A 24 10.80 -11.27 -24.56
CA LEU A 24 11.36 -10.65 -25.77
C LEU A 24 10.51 -9.50 -26.31
N PHE A 25 9.17 -9.59 -26.22
CA PHE A 25 8.28 -8.49 -26.61
C PHE A 25 8.47 -7.25 -25.74
N CYS A 26 8.58 -7.42 -24.42
CA CYS A 26 8.82 -6.31 -23.46
C CYS A 26 10.22 -5.71 -23.67
N GLU A 27 11.23 -6.56 -23.90
CA GLU A 27 12.61 -6.15 -24.18
C GLU A 27 12.71 -5.34 -25.49
N MET A 28 12.02 -5.75 -26.55
CA MET A 28 12.00 -5.05 -27.85
C MET A 28 11.19 -3.75 -27.83
N THR A 29 10.07 -3.70 -27.13
CA THR A 29 9.11 -2.56 -27.19
C THR A 29 9.27 -1.55 -26.05
N ARG A 30 9.89 -1.94 -24.93
CA ARG A 30 9.80 -1.26 -23.62
C ARG A 30 8.36 -1.01 -23.16
N GLN A 31 7.44 -1.90 -23.55
CA GLN A 31 6.05 -1.91 -23.12
C GLN A 31 5.70 -3.30 -22.58
N HIS A 32 5.19 -3.38 -21.36
CA HIS A 32 4.96 -4.66 -20.71
C HIS A 32 3.72 -5.34 -21.31
N HIS A 33 3.89 -6.52 -21.93
CA HIS A 33 2.76 -7.25 -22.52
C HIS A 33 1.81 -7.73 -21.41
N PRO A 34 0.47 -7.71 -21.59
CA PRO A 34 -0.49 -8.06 -20.53
C PRO A 34 -0.35 -9.48 -19.95
N GLN A 35 0.32 -10.37 -20.67
CA GLN A 35 0.61 -11.75 -20.25
C GLN A 35 1.99 -11.92 -19.56
N CYS A 36 2.84 -10.89 -19.56
CA CYS A 36 4.15 -10.95 -18.91
C CYS A 36 4.03 -10.63 -17.41
N ALA A 37 4.69 -11.42 -16.57
CA ALA A 37 4.66 -11.25 -15.11
C ALA A 37 5.19 -9.88 -14.68
N ARG A 38 4.31 -9.01 -14.19
CA ARG A 38 4.58 -7.63 -13.75
C ARG A 38 5.78 -7.55 -12.80
N ARG A 39 6.82 -6.81 -13.20
CA ARG A 39 7.99 -6.52 -12.36
C ARG A 39 7.66 -5.47 -11.29
N LEU A 40 7.12 -5.94 -10.17
CA LEU A 40 6.88 -5.12 -8.99
C LEU A 40 8.21 -4.69 -8.34
N PRO A 41 8.29 -3.46 -7.78
CA PRO A 41 9.36 -3.09 -6.85
C PRO A 41 9.52 -4.11 -5.71
N THR A 42 10.75 -4.36 -5.27
CA THR A 42 11.00 -5.24 -4.12
C THR A 42 10.51 -4.60 -2.82
N ARG A 43 10.65 -3.27 -2.70
CA ARG A 43 10.30 -2.50 -1.49
C ARG A 43 9.65 -1.18 -1.84
N ILE A 44 8.67 -0.78 -1.03
CA ILE A 44 8.11 0.58 -0.97
C ILE A 44 8.34 1.09 0.47
N ILE A 45 9.11 2.17 0.60
CA ILE A 45 9.57 2.71 1.87
C ILE A 45 8.91 4.07 2.09
N LEU A 46 7.98 4.14 3.01
CA LEU A 46 7.31 5.39 3.41
C LEU A 46 8.15 6.09 4.47
N VAL A 47 8.47 7.37 4.28
CA VAL A 47 9.33 8.14 5.19
C VAL A 47 8.62 9.42 5.59
N ARG A 48 8.48 9.69 6.90
CA ARG A 48 8.04 11.02 7.36
C ARG A 48 9.23 11.99 7.31
N HIS A 49 8.98 13.25 6.97
CA HIS A 49 9.99 14.31 7.09
C HIS A 49 10.67 14.33 8.48
N GLY A 50 11.90 14.82 8.55
CA GLY A 50 12.57 15.13 9.82
C GLY A 50 11.90 16.29 10.54
N GLU A 51 12.32 16.56 11.77
CA GLU A 51 11.78 17.66 12.58
C GLU A 51 11.79 18.99 11.80
N SER A 52 10.65 19.70 11.84
CA SER A 52 10.48 20.99 11.19
C SER A 52 10.15 22.08 12.22
N GLN A 53 10.29 23.35 11.86
CA GLN A 53 10.05 24.45 12.81
C GLN A 53 8.62 24.39 13.40
N GLY A 54 7.64 23.98 12.59
CA GLY A 54 6.26 23.73 13.01
C GLY A 54 6.03 22.46 13.83
N ASN A 55 7.09 21.73 14.21
CA ASN A 55 7.04 20.65 15.21
C ASN A 55 7.61 21.10 16.56
N LEU A 56 8.53 22.07 16.56
CA LEU A 56 9.01 22.72 17.78
C LEU A 56 8.02 23.79 18.28
N ASP A 57 7.45 24.58 17.37
CA ASP A 57 6.54 25.67 17.69
C ASP A 57 5.37 25.73 16.69
N MET A 58 4.15 25.54 17.22
CA MET A 58 2.91 25.66 16.45
C MET A 58 2.66 27.10 15.96
N SER A 59 3.25 28.13 16.58
CA SER A 59 3.11 29.53 16.15
C SER A 59 3.68 29.75 14.74
N ALA A 60 4.62 28.92 14.27
CA ALA A 60 5.21 29.03 12.94
C ALA A 60 4.16 29.01 11.82
N TYR A 61 3.07 28.25 11.99
CA TYR A 61 1.96 28.17 11.02
C TYR A 61 1.00 29.38 11.04
N THR A 62 1.24 30.39 11.90
CA THR A 62 0.49 31.66 11.90
C THR A 62 1.09 32.69 10.94
N THR A 63 2.39 32.58 10.64
CA THR A 63 3.14 33.53 9.80
C THR A 63 3.76 32.88 8.56
N THR A 64 4.08 31.59 8.62
CA THR A 64 4.67 30.82 7.51
C THR A 64 3.64 29.80 6.98
N PRO A 65 3.27 29.85 5.69
CA PRO A 65 2.39 28.83 5.09
C PRO A 65 3.01 27.43 5.23
N ASP A 66 2.19 26.42 5.53
CA ASP A 66 2.64 25.05 5.87
C ASP A 66 3.67 24.49 4.88
N TYR A 67 3.42 24.62 3.57
CA TYR A 67 4.32 24.14 2.53
C TYR A 67 5.72 24.77 2.53
N ARG A 68 5.91 25.92 3.20
CA ARG A 68 7.20 26.62 3.35
C ARG A 68 7.90 26.34 4.68
N ILE A 69 7.26 25.68 5.64
CA ILE A 69 7.82 25.42 6.98
C ILE A 69 9.15 24.65 6.83
N PRO A 70 10.28 25.20 7.32
CA PRO A 70 11.61 24.61 7.11
C PRO A 70 11.90 23.45 8.06
N LEU A 71 12.86 22.63 7.67
CA LEU A 71 13.48 21.59 8.52
C LEU A 71 14.37 22.26 9.60
N THR A 72 14.43 21.70 10.80
CA THR A 72 15.37 22.14 11.84
C THR A 72 16.77 21.52 11.59
N PRO A 73 17.84 22.00 12.26
CA PRO A 73 19.16 21.34 12.20
C PRO A 73 19.08 19.88 12.67
N LEU A 74 18.36 19.62 13.76
CA LEU A 74 18.11 18.26 14.26
C LEU A 74 17.33 17.42 13.24
N GLY A 75 16.35 17.99 12.55
CA GLY A 75 15.63 17.35 11.44
C GLY A 75 16.54 16.96 10.27
N ALA A 76 17.62 17.71 10.02
CA ALA A 76 18.61 17.36 9.01
C ALA A 76 19.49 16.18 9.46
N GLU A 77 19.93 16.16 10.72
CA GLU A 77 20.70 15.04 11.30
C GLU A 77 19.88 13.74 11.34
N GLN A 78 18.61 13.83 11.77
CA GLN A 78 17.61 12.76 11.69
C GLN A 78 17.48 12.21 10.26
N ALA A 79 17.41 13.09 9.25
CA ALA A 79 17.30 12.71 7.85
C ALA A 79 18.56 12.03 7.30
N GLN A 80 19.76 12.48 7.70
CA GLN A 80 21.01 11.77 7.36
C GLN A 80 21.09 10.38 8.01
N ALA A 81 20.62 10.25 9.27
CA ALA A 81 20.57 8.96 9.97
C ALA A 81 19.54 8.00 9.34
N ALA A 82 18.36 8.50 8.94
CA ALA A 82 17.40 7.74 8.16
C ALA A 82 17.96 7.34 6.79
N GLY A 83 18.66 8.24 6.09
CA GLY A 83 19.29 7.93 4.80
C GLY A 83 20.27 6.76 4.87
N ARG A 84 21.10 6.69 5.91
CA ARG A 84 21.98 5.54 6.17
C ARG A 84 21.17 4.26 6.38
N ARG A 85 20.23 4.25 7.33
CA ARG A 85 19.38 3.07 7.60
C ARG A 85 18.62 2.58 6.37
N ILE A 86 18.00 3.48 5.60
CA ILE A 86 17.24 3.13 4.38
C ILE A 86 18.17 2.56 3.30
N ARG A 87 19.40 3.08 3.16
CA ARG A 87 20.41 2.48 2.28
C ARG A 87 20.74 1.07 2.74
N ASP A 88 21.05 0.90 4.01
CA ASP A 88 21.51 -0.37 4.58
C ASP A 88 20.45 -1.48 4.36
N VAL A 89 19.16 -1.14 4.49
CA VAL A 89 17.99 -1.98 4.16
C VAL A 89 17.88 -2.38 2.68
N VAL A 90 18.22 -1.49 1.74
CA VAL A 90 18.17 -1.85 0.30
C VAL A 90 19.45 -2.54 -0.20
N SER A 91 20.53 -2.51 0.59
CA SER A 91 21.78 -3.24 0.30
C SER A 91 21.87 -4.61 0.96
N SER A 92 21.42 -4.80 2.20
CA SER A 92 21.61 -6.05 2.97
C SER A 92 21.16 -7.30 2.21
N ASP A 93 19.93 -7.26 1.72
CA ASP A 93 19.27 -8.39 1.05
C ASP A 93 19.80 -8.59 -0.37
N ALA A 94 20.30 -7.52 -0.98
CA ALA A 94 20.82 -7.50 -2.34
C ALA A 94 22.25 -8.05 -2.39
N ASP A 95 23.13 -7.60 -1.48
CA ASP A 95 24.51 -8.06 -1.36
C ASP A 95 24.56 -9.53 -0.95
N ALA A 96 23.67 -9.98 -0.05
CA ALA A 96 23.51 -11.40 0.32
C ALA A 96 23.04 -12.29 -0.86
N ALA A 97 22.36 -11.73 -1.85
CA ALA A 97 21.84 -12.44 -3.01
C ALA A 97 22.62 -12.18 -4.32
N GLY A 98 23.73 -11.42 -4.26
CA GLY A 98 24.50 -10.99 -5.44
C GLY A 98 23.74 -10.10 -6.44
N LYS A 99 22.63 -9.49 -6.01
CA LYS A 99 21.74 -8.68 -6.86
C LYS A 99 22.21 -7.23 -6.95
N ASN A 100 21.99 -6.61 -8.10
CA ASN A 100 22.11 -5.16 -8.22
C ASN A 100 20.88 -4.51 -7.56
N TRP A 101 21.05 -3.40 -6.85
CA TRP A 101 19.95 -2.66 -6.23
C TRP A 101 19.96 -1.20 -6.67
N LYS A 102 18.76 -0.65 -6.87
CA LYS A 102 18.51 0.74 -7.26
C LYS A 102 17.34 1.35 -6.48
N VAL A 103 17.32 2.67 -6.38
CA VAL A 103 16.28 3.45 -5.69
C VAL A 103 15.64 4.51 -6.61
N TYR A 104 14.34 4.71 -6.49
CA TYR A 104 13.61 5.83 -7.07
C TYR A 104 12.88 6.61 -5.97
N PHE A 105 13.05 7.94 -5.94
CA PHE A 105 12.48 8.78 -4.88
C PHE A 105 11.22 9.52 -5.33
N TYR A 106 10.20 9.49 -4.49
CA TYR A 106 9.07 10.41 -4.50
C TYR A 106 9.20 11.39 -3.34
N VAL A 107 8.81 12.64 -3.56
CA VAL A 107 8.84 13.66 -2.50
C VAL A 107 7.65 14.60 -2.59
N SER A 108 7.06 14.92 -1.44
CA SER A 108 6.09 16.00 -1.35
C SER A 108 6.76 17.36 -1.65
N PRO A 109 6.08 18.29 -2.35
CA PRO A 109 6.63 19.61 -2.72
C PRO A 109 7.01 20.52 -1.54
N TYR A 110 6.66 20.16 -0.30
CA TYR A 110 6.88 20.99 0.87
C TYR A 110 8.38 21.13 1.22
N ALA A 111 8.76 22.27 1.80
CA ALA A 111 10.16 22.60 2.11
C ALA A 111 10.83 21.55 3.02
N ARG A 112 10.16 21.13 4.11
CA ARG A 112 10.64 20.10 5.04
C ARG A 112 10.86 18.72 4.39
N THR A 113 9.98 18.25 3.50
CA THR A 113 10.15 16.97 2.79
C THR A 113 11.26 17.02 1.75
N ARG A 114 11.38 18.14 1.01
CA ARG A 114 12.47 18.35 0.04
C ARG A 114 13.84 18.48 0.71
N ALA A 115 13.89 19.12 1.88
CA ALA A 115 15.09 19.16 2.72
C ALA A 115 15.43 17.76 3.27
N THR A 116 14.45 17.03 3.81
CA THR A 116 14.63 15.65 4.28
C THR A 116 15.20 14.75 3.17
N LEU A 117 14.63 14.79 1.95
CA LEU A 117 15.14 14.00 0.84
C LEU A 117 16.58 14.37 0.46
N ARG A 118 16.96 15.66 0.49
CA ARG A 118 18.34 16.08 0.21
C ARG A 118 19.34 15.42 1.15
N GLU A 119 18.99 15.34 2.43
CA GLU A 119 19.84 14.76 3.47
C GLU A 119 19.84 13.22 3.44
N ILE A 120 18.70 12.59 3.20
CA ILE A 120 18.59 11.14 2.91
C ILE A 120 19.47 10.76 1.71
N GLY A 121 19.39 11.55 0.63
CA GLY A 121 20.08 11.32 -0.63
C GLY A 121 21.61 11.29 -0.50
N ARG A 122 22.19 11.92 0.53
CA ARG A 122 23.64 11.89 0.80
C ARG A 122 24.18 10.48 1.07
N ALA A 123 23.34 9.54 1.49
CA ALA A 123 23.74 8.15 1.72
C ALA A 123 23.88 7.34 0.42
N PHE A 124 23.30 7.80 -0.70
CA PHE A 124 23.14 7.01 -1.92
C PHE A 124 24.14 7.43 -3.01
N PRO A 125 24.99 6.49 -3.51
CA PRO A 125 25.80 6.73 -4.70
C PRO A 125 24.94 7.12 -5.90
N ARG A 126 25.41 8.06 -6.75
CA ARG A 126 24.59 8.63 -7.83
C ARG A 126 24.14 7.56 -8.84
N ASP A 127 24.96 6.55 -9.11
CA ASP A 127 24.62 5.42 -9.99
C ASP A 127 23.47 4.56 -9.45
N ARG A 128 23.24 4.55 -8.13
CA ARG A 128 22.16 3.79 -7.48
C ARG A 128 20.79 4.46 -7.57
N VAL A 129 20.75 5.75 -7.93
CA VAL A 129 19.51 6.52 -8.01
C VAL A 129 18.98 6.54 -9.45
N ILE A 130 17.84 5.89 -9.68
CA ILE A 130 17.13 5.90 -10.98
C ILE A 130 16.64 7.32 -11.28
N GLY A 131 15.96 7.93 -10.31
CA GLY A 131 15.38 9.27 -10.46
C GLY A 131 14.73 9.78 -9.18
N VAL A 132 14.22 11.02 -9.29
CA VAL A 132 13.48 11.72 -8.24
C VAL A 132 12.27 12.40 -8.89
N ARG A 133 11.09 12.28 -8.29
CA ARG A 133 9.86 13.00 -8.72
C ARG A 133 9.21 13.72 -7.55
N GLU A 134 8.94 15.01 -7.74
CA GLU A 134 8.06 15.78 -6.85
C GLU A 134 6.60 15.41 -7.15
N GLU A 135 5.80 15.12 -6.11
CA GLU A 135 4.43 14.62 -6.24
C GLU A 135 3.49 15.37 -5.28
N CYS A 136 2.64 16.22 -5.84
CA CYS A 136 1.72 17.07 -5.07
C CYS A 136 0.63 16.30 -4.32
N ARG A 137 0.35 15.04 -4.71
CA ARG A 137 -0.66 14.19 -4.06
C ARG A 137 -0.17 13.54 -2.76
N VAL A 138 1.15 13.50 -2.50
CA VAL A 138 1.72 12.98 -1.24
C VAL A 138 2.08 14.08 -0.22
N ARG A 139 1.47 15.27 -0.31
CA ARG A 139 1.50 16.33 0.73
C ARG A 139 0.72 15.95 2.00
N GLU A 140 1.00 16.61 3.12
CA GLU A 140 0.23 16.45 4.39
C GLU A 140 -1.24 16.86 4.21
N GLN A 141 -2.11 16.46 5.14
CA GLN A 141 -3.47 17.02 5.27
C GLN A 141 -3.43 18.57 5.28
N ASP A 142 -4.23 19.21 4.45
CA ASP A 142 -4.43 20.66 4.53
C ASP A 142 -5.27 21.02 5.77
N PHE A 143 -4.84 22.02 6.54
CA PHE A 143 -5.48 22.49 7.76
C PHE A 143 -6.10 23.91 7.60
N GLY A 144 -6.11 24.45 6.38
CA GLY A 144 -6.51 25.83 6.09
C GLY A 144 -5.32 26.81 6.09
N ASN A 145 -5.58 28.02 5.57
CA ASN A 145 -4.56 28.99 5.16
C ASN A 145 -3.49 29.34 6.22
N PHE A 146 -3.93 29.73 7.42
CA PHE A 146 -3.06 30.06 8.56
C PHE A 146 -3.67 29.53 9.86
N GLN A 147 -2.86 28.87 10.68
CA GLN A 147 -3.31 28.11 11.85
C GLN A 147 -3.32 28.97 13.13
N VAL A 148 -4.26 29.91 13.23
CA VAL A 148 -4.47 30.73 14.44
C VAL A 148 -4.72 29.83 15.65
N GLU A 149 -3.89 29.95 16.69
CA GLU A 149 -3.73 28.90 17.71
C GLU A 149 -5.03 28.58 18.46
N GLU A 150 -5.76 29.59 18.95
CA GLU A 150 -7.02 29.42 19.69
C GLU A 150 -8.09 28.73 18.83
N ARG A 151 -8.23 29.16 17.57
CA ARG A 151 -9.16 28.56 16.59
C ARG A 151 -8.78 27.09 16.35
N MET A 152 -7.48 26.80 16.21
CA MET A 152 -6.98 25.44 16.01
C MET A 152 -7.10 24.56 17.26
N ARG A 153 -7.07 25.12 18.48
CA ARG A 153 -7.29 24.38 19.73
C ARG A 153 -8.73 23.86 19.79
N ALA A 154 -9.72 24.75 19.61
CA ALA A 154 -11.13 24.38 19.54
C ALA A 154 -11.45 23.39 18.39
N VAL A 155 -10.84 23.56 17.22
CA VAL A 155 -11.00 22.64 16.08
C VAL A 155 -10.39 21.26 16.38
N LYS A 156 -9.25 21.17 17.07
CA LYS A 156 -8.64 19.91 17.50
C LYS A 156 -9.49 19.17 18.54
N GLU A 157 -10.06 19.88 19.53
CA GLU A 157 -11.01 19.30 20.50
C GLU A 157 -12.28 18.79 19.81
N THR A 158 -12.80 19.53 18.83
CA THR A 158 -13.95 19.08 18.02
C THR A 158 -13.61 17.80 17.24
N ARG A 159 -12.43 17.73 16.61
CA ARG A 159 -11.96 16.53 15.89
C ARG A 159 -11.88 15.30 16.79
N GLN A 160 -11.41 15.45 18.03
CA GLN A 160 -11.33 14.34 18.99
C GLN A 160 -12.69 13.73 19.31
N ARG A 161 -13.78 14.51 19.25
CA ARG A 161 -15.16 14.03 19.47
C ARG A 161 -15.85 13.50 18.22
N PHE A 162 -15.42 13.95 17.03
CA PHE A 162 -16.04 13.58 15.74
C PHE A 162 -15.42 12.34 15.08
N GLY A 163 -14.15 12.02 15.39
CA GLY A 163 -13.36 11.01 14.70
C GLY A 163 -12.28 11.64 13.81
N ARG A 164 -11.20 10.89 13.53
CA ARG A 164 -10.00 11.42 12.89
C ARG A 164 -10.10 11.45 11.36
N PHE A 165 -10.87 10.54 10.75
CA PHE A 165 -10.90 10.29 9.32
C PHE A 165 -11.82 11.26 8.56
N PHE A 166 -13.11 11.28 8.90
CA PHE A 166 -14.13 12.10 8.21
C PHE A 166 -14.15 13.58 8.63
N PHE A 167 -13.48 13.96 9.73
CA PHE A 167 -13.42 15.36 10.15
C PHE A 167 -12.64 16.21 9.14
N ARG A 168 -13.33 17.17 8.52
CA ARG A 168 -12.75 18.17 7.61
C ARG A 168 -12.41 19.44 8.36
N PHE A 169 -11.19 19.95 8.18
CA PHE A 169 -10.80 21.24 8.76
C PHE A 169 -11.48 22.40 8.01
N PRO A 170 -11.81 23.51 8.71
CA PRO A 170 -12.28 24.73 8.04
C PRO A 170 -11.24 25.20 7.01
N GLU A 171 -11.67 25.43 5.77
CA GLU A 171 -10.79 25.77 4.62
C GLU A 171 -9.72 24.70 4.28
N GLY A 172 -9.80 23.49 4.84
CA GLY A 172 -8.82 22.41 4.66
C GLY A 172 -9.43 21.06 4.27
N GLU A 173 -8.62 20.01 4.39
CA GLU A 173 -8.96 18.64 4.01
C GLU A 173 -9.49 17.81 5.21
N SER A 174 -10.21 16.74 4.93
CA SER A 174 -10.41 15.56 5.80
C SER A 174 -9.43 14.45 5.40
N ALA A 175 -9.27 13.40 6.22
CA ALA A 175 -8.44 12.27 5.81
C ALA A 175 -9.05 11.48 4.62
N ALA A 176 -10.38 11.57 4.42
CA ALA A 176 -11.04 11.06 3.22
C ALA A 176 -10.60 11.83 1.95
N ASP A 177 -10.51 13.16 2.01
CA ASP A 177 -9.97 13.95 0.88
C ASP A 177 -8.50 13.60 0.59
N VAL A 178 -7.72 13.28 1.63
CA VAL A 178 -6.35 12.75 1.50
C VAL A 178 -6.34 11.36 0.85
N PHE A 179 -7.29 10.49 1.19
CA PHE A 179 -7.42 9.13 0.65
C PHE A 179 -7.69 9.12 -0.86
N ASP A 180 -8.53 10.01 -1.36
CA ASP A 180 -8.84 10.10 -2.79
C ASP A 180 -7.65 10.59 -3.62
N ARG A 181 -6.91 11.61 -3.15
CA ARG A 181 -5.68 12.05 -3.84
C ARG A 181 -4.56 11.01 -3.76
N VAL A 182 -4.47 10.26 -2.66
CA VAL A 182 -3.55 9.11 -2.55
C VAL A 182 -3.96 7.96 -3.47
N ALA A 183 -5.26 7.68 -3.65
CA ALA A 183 -5.75 6.70 -4.62
C ALA A 183 -5.35 7.06 -6.05
N SER A 184 -5.55 8.32 -6.47
CA SER A 184 -5.10 8.83 -7.78
C SER A 184 -3.58 8.71 -7.97
N PHE A 185 -2.80 8.92 -6.90
CA PHE A 185 -1.35 8.68 -6.92
C PHE A 185 -1.02 7.20 -7.15
N LEU A 186 -1.69 6.28 -6.45
CA LEU A 186 -1.50 4.84 -6.65
C LEU A 186 -1.84 4.40 -8.08
N GLU A 187 -2.91 4.89 -8.70
CA GLU A 187 -3.20 4.62 -10.12
C GLU A 187 -2.05 5.07 -11.04
N SER A 188 -1.42 6.20 -10.73
CA SER A 188 -0.29 6.74 -11.51
C SER A 188 0.98 5.91 -11.31
N LEU A 189 1.24 5.49 -10.06
CA LEU A 189 2.34 4.61 -9.70
C LEU A 189 2.20 3.23 -10.36
N TRP A 190 1.00 2.64 -10.32
CA TRP A 190 0.70 1.38 -10.98
C TRP A 190 0.95 1.47 -12.49
N ARG A 191 0.41 2.50 -13.16
CA ARG A 191 0.65 2.75 -14.59
C ARG A 191 2.14 2.90 -14.91
N ASP A 192 2.92 3.59 -14.07
CA ASP A 192 4.36 3.75 -14.28
C ASP A 192 5.15 2.45 -14.09
N ILE A 193 4.68 1.54 -13.23
CA ILE A 193 5.18 0.15 -13.11
C ILE A 193 4.77 -0.68 -14.34
N ASP A 194 3.51 -0.60 -14.79
CA ASP A 194 3.00 -1.36 -15.96
C ASP A 194 3.64 -0.93 -17.29
N MET A 195 4.15 0.30 -17.35
CA MET A 195 4.95 0.81 -18.47
C MET A 195 6.47 0.60 -18.30
N GLY A 196 6.91 -0.16 -17.29
CA GLY A 196 8.33 -0.43 -17.02
C GLY A 196 9.19 0.81 -16.76
N ARG A 197 8.60 1.98 -16.46
CA ARG A 197 9.33 3.27 -16.36
C ARG A 197 10.29 3.36 -15.18
N LEU A 198 10.16 2.41 -14.25
CA LEU A 198 10.98 2.28 -13.04
C LEU A 198 11.94 1.08 -13.13
N GLU A 199 11.84 0.27 -14.19
CA GLU A 199 12.73 -0.88 -14.41
C GLU A 199 14.11 -0.43 -14.89
N GLN A 200 15.11 -1.27 -14.65
CA GLN A 200 16.49 -1.09 -15.10
C GLN A 200 16.92 -2.37 -15.81
N ASP A 201 17.75 -3.20 -15.17
CA ASP A 201 18.17 -4.50 -15.71
C ASP A 201 17.33 -5.65 -15.14
N ALA A 202 17.25 -6.77 -15.87
CA ALA A 202 16.43 -7.93 -15.50
C ALA A 202 16.79 -8.55 -14.13
N SER A 203 18.03 -8.35 -13.65
CA SER A 203 18.59 -8.82 -12.38
C SER A 203 18.57 -7.78 -11.24
N CYS A 204 17.93 -6.63 -11.46
CA CYS A 204 18.01 -5.49 -10.55
C CYS A 204 16.80 -5.37 -9.61
N GLU A 205 17.05 -5.29 -8.30
CA GLU A 205 16.03 -4.90 -7.32
C GLU A 205 15.71 -3.42 -7.44
N THR A 206 14.43 -3.10 -7.61
CA THR A 206 13.93 -1.73 -7.68
C THR A 206 13.23 -1.39 -6.37
N ASN A 207 13.66 -0.33 -5.71
CA ASN A 207 13.12 0.11 -4.42
C ASN A 207 12.55 1.52 -4.54
N LEU A 208 11.35 1.75 -4.02
CA LEU A 208 10.72 3.08 -4.02
C LEU A 208 10.82 3.70 -2.63
N VAL A 209 11.20 4.97 -2.55
CA VAL A 209 11.27 5.71 -1.28
C VAL A 209 10.39 6.96 -1.39
N ILE A 210 9.38 7.08 -0.52
CA ILE A 210 8.34 8.13 -0.59
C ILE A 210 8.48 9.04 0.63
N VAL A 211 9.08 10.21 0.44
CA VAL A 211 9.32 11.21 1.49
C VAL A 211 8.11 12.13 1.60
N SER A 212 7.30 11.88 2.64
CA SER A 212 5.95 12.43 2.85
C SER A 212 5.75 12.83 4.33
N HIS A 213 4.53 12.73 4.83
CA HIS A 213 4.06 13.30 6.09
C HIS A 213 3.22 12.31 6.91
N GLY A 214 2.81 12.68 8.12
CA GLY A 214 2.36 11.75 9.15
C GLY A 214 0.97 11.14 8.91
N LEU A 215 0.01 11.93 8.43
CA LEU A 215 -1.30 11.40 8.06
C LEU A 215 -1.21 10.69 6.70
N THR A 216 -0.58 11.33 5.72
CA THR A 216 -0.52 10.85 4.33
C THR A 216 0.12 9.46 4.20
N SER A 217 1.18 9.17 4.96
CA SER A 217 1.78 7.83 4.99
C SER A 217 0.86 6.77 5.61
N ARG A 218 0.04 7.13 6.62
CA ARG A 218 -0.97 6.21 7.18
C ARG A 218 -2.15 6.00 6.22
N VAL A 219 -2.57 7.04 5.51
CA VAL A 219 -3.60 6.95 4.47
C VAL A 219 -3.12 6.12 3.27
N PHE A 220 -1.83 6.19 2.93
CA PHE A 220 -1.21 5.29 1.95
C PHE A 220 -1.29 3.82 2.40
N LEU A 221 -0.88 3.52 3.63
CA LEU A 221 -0.97 2.14 4.18
C LEU A 221 -2.41 1.64 4.18
N MET A 222 -3.37 2.45 4.65
CA MET A 222 -4.80 2.13 4.62
C MET A 222 -5.30 1.85 3.20
N LYS A 223 -4.99 2.72 2.23
CA LYS A 223 -5.42 2.55 0.84
C LYS A 223 -4.78 1.31 0.19
N TRP A 224 -3.54 0.99 0.54
CA TRP A 224 -2.80 -0.14 -0.02
C TRP A 224 -3.29 -1.48 0.53
N PHE A 225 -3.38 -1.61 1.86
CA PHE A 225 -3.82 -2.84 2.54
C PHE A 225 -5.34 -2.96 2.67
N LYS A 226 -6.10 -2.02 2.07
CA LYS A 226 -7.58 -1.97 2.09
C LYS A 226 -8.18 -1.87 3.51
N TRP A 227 -7.43 -1.32 4.46
CA TRP A 227 -7.85 -1.24 5.86
C TRP A 227 -9.12 -0.38 6.03
N THR A 228 -9.96 -0.77 6.99
CA THR A 228 -11.21 -0.06 7.33
C THR A 228 -10.93 1.30 8.00
N VAL A 229 -11.96 2.14 8.09
CA VAL A 229 -11.86 3.43 8.81
C VAL A 229 -11.46 3.19 10.27
N ASP A 230 -12.09 2.23 10.95
CA ASP A 230 -11.79 1.92 12.36
C ASP A 230 -10.36 1.40 12.55
N GLN A 231 -9.87 0.59 11.61
CA GLN A 231 -8.47 0.15 11.56
C GLN A 231 -7.51 1.34 11.37
N PHE A 232 -7.86 2.33 10.55
CA PHE A 232 -7.09 3.56 10.37
C PHE A 232 -7.12 4.51 11.58
N GLU A 233 -8.29 4.67 12.23
CA GLU A 233 -8.46 5.54 13.41
C GLU A 233 -7.46 5.19 14.53
N ARG A 234 -7.20 3.88 14.71
CA ARG A 234 -6.24 3.30 15.68
C ARG A 234 -4.77 3.59 15.38
N LEU A 235 -4.40 3.92 14.13
CA LEU A 235 -2.99 4.02 13.74
C LEU A 235 -2.26 5.19 14.41
N ASN A 236 -1.14 4.87 15.05
CA ASN A 236 -0.18 5.80 15.60
C ASN A 236 0.62 6.49 14.49
N ASN A 237 0.80 7.80 14.63
CA ASN A 237 1.45 8.64 13.64
C ASN A 237 2.95 8.31 13.54
N PHE A 238 3.53 8.47 12.36
CA PHE A 238 4.98 8.32 12.19
C PHE A 238 5.72 9.38 13.01
N ASP A 239 6.86 9.02 13.59
CA ASP A 239 7.83 9.96 14.19
C ASP A 239 8.68 10.67 13.14
N ASN A 240 9.40 11.73 13.56
CA ASN A 240 10.26 12.52 12.68
C ASN A 240 11.37 11.64 12.08
N CYS A 241 11.42 11.49 10.75
CA CYS A 241 12.32 10.54 10.06
C CYS A 241 12.18 9.06 10.49
N GLU A 242 11.02 8.69 11.02
CA GLU A 242 10.58 7.29 10.98
C GLU A 242 10.33 6.88 9.53
N PHE A 243 10.65 5.63 9.19
CA PHE A 243 10.26 5.02 7.94
C PHE A 243 9.68 3.62 8.17
N ARG A 244 8.73 3.23 7.32
CA ARG A 244 8.13 1.88 7.30
C ARG A 244 8.36 1.26 5.93
N VAL A 245 8.74 -0.01 5.92
CA VAL A 245 9.12 -0.77 4.72
C VAL A 245 8.03 -1.79 4.42
N MET A 246 7.41 -1.64 3.26
CA MET A 246 6.51 -2.63 2.68
C MET A 246 7.37 -3.42 1.69
N GLN A 247 7.64 -4.70 1.97
CA GLN A 247 8.47 -5.56 1.13
C GLN A 247 7.61 -6.63 0.45
N LEU A 248 7.93 -6.93 -0.80
CA LEU A 248 7.21 -7.90 -1.62
C LEU A 248 7.48 -9.32 -1.12
N GLY A 249 6.44 -10.00 -0.63
CA GLY A 249 6.47 -11.41 -0.22
C GLY A 249 6.46 -12.38 -1.40
N PRO A 250 6.72 -13.68 -1.17
CA PRO A 250 6.87 -14.69 -2.22
C PRO A 250 5.59 -14.89 -3.05
N GLY A 251 4.40 -14.69 -2.48
CA GLY A 251 3.13 -14.72 -3.20
C GLY A 251 2.88 -13.56 -4.16
N GLY A 252 3.70 -12.50 -4.13
CA GLY A 252 3.53 -11.29 -4.94
C GLY A 252 2.66 -10.20 -4.28
N GLU A 253 2.28 -10.38 -3.01
CA GLU A 253 1.68 -9.34 -2.17
C GLU A 253 2.76 -8.64 -1.33
N TYR A 254 2.56 -7.36 -1.00
CA TYR A 254 3.46 -6.65 -0.08
C TYR A 254 3.08 -6.92 1.38
N SER A 255 4.05 -6.92 2.28
CA SER A 255 3.83 -6.95 3.75
C SER A 255 4.82 -6.06 4.48
N LEU A 256 4.42 -5.55 5.65
CA LEU A 256 5.30 -4.94 6.63
C LEU A 256 6.13 -6.00 7.39
N LEU A 257 5.56 -7.19 7.66
CA LEU A 257 6.18 -8.22 8.52
C LEU A 257 7.31 -9.03 7.86
N VAL A 258 7.64 -8.75 6.59
CA VAL A 258 8.87 -9.26 5.97
C VAL A 258 10.11 -8.51 6.48
N HIS A 259 9.93 -7.29 7.01
CA HIS A 259 11.02 -6.44 7.52
C HIS A 259 10.83 -6.05 9.00
N HIS A 260 9.60 -5.80 9.44
CA HIS A 260 9.29 -5.29 10.77
C HIS A 260 8.82 -6.39 11.70
N THR A 261 9.06 -6.22 13.00
CA THR A 261 8.60 -7.13 14.04
C THR A 261 7.10 -6.96 14.31
N LYS A 262 6.48 -7.98 14.88
CA LYS A 262 5.09 -7.88 15.37
C LYS A 262 4.92 -6.76 16.42
N GLU A 263 5.90 -6.61 17.31
CA GLU A 263 5.91 -5.59 18.37
C GLU A 263 5.94 -4.16 17.78
N GLU A 264 6.68 -3.91 16.71
CA GLU A 264 6.64 -2.63 16.00
C GLU A 264 5.25 -2.34 15.42
N LEU A 265 4.58 -3.33 14.82
CA LEU A 265 3.21 -3.17 14.29
C LEU A 265 2.18 -2.92 15.39
N GLU A 266 2.30 -3.59 16.55
CA GLU A 266 1.44 -3.36 17.72
C GLU A 266 1.66 -1.94 18.28
N ASN A 267 2.91 -1.50 18.40
CA ASN A 267 3.25 -0.12 18.79
C ASN A 267 2.76 0.93 17.76
N TRP A 268 2.62 0.56 16.49
CA TRP A 268 2.01 1.40 15.46
C TRP A 268 0.46 1.42 15.48
N GLY A 269 -0.17 0.65 16.36
CA GLY A 269 -1.63 0.62 16.54
C GLY A 269 -2.38 -0.28 15.55
N LEU A 270 -1.71 -1.27 14.95
CA LEU A 270 -2.40 -2.29 14.13
C LEU A 270 -3.13 -3.29 15.04
N SER A 271 -4.35 -3.71 14.66
CA SER A 271 -5.10 -4.74 15.38
C SER A 271 -4.51 -6.15 15.14
N PRO A 272 -4.81 -7.14 15.99
CA PRO A 272 -4.38 -8.54 15.77
C PRO A 272 -4.81 -9.10 14.41
N GLU A 273 -5.98 -8.70 13.93
CA GLU A 273 -6.51 -8.97 12.58
C GLU A 273 -5.62 -8.38 11.48
N MET A 274 -5.27 -7.08 11.56
CA MET A 274 -4.36 -6.44 10.61
C MET A 274 -2.97 -7.11 10.62
N ILE A 275 -2.50 -7.53 11.80
CA ILE A 275 -1.22 -8.25 11.95
C ILE A 275 -1.30 -9.63 11.29
N ALA A 276 -2.41 -10.35 11.44
CA ALA A 276 -2.63 -11.64 10.77
C ALA A 276 -2.64 -11.51 9.23
N ASP A 277 -3.31 -10.48 8.68
CA ASP A 277 -3.22 -10.13 7.26
C ASP A 277 -1.76 -9.89 6.82
N GLN A 278 -0.97 -9.16 7.61
CA GLN A 278 0.45 -8.96 7.30
C GLN A 278 1.29 -10.25 7.41
N GLN A 279 0.97 -11.16 8.32
CA GLN A 279 1.64 -12.47 8.46
C GLN A 279 1.32 -13.38 7.25
N TRP A 280 0.06 -13.38 6.83
CA TRP A 280 -0.39 -14.06 5.61
C TRP A 280 0.34 -13.49 4.39
N ARG A 281 0.34 -12.16 4.18
CA ARG A 281 1.02 -11.50 3.06
C ARG A 281 2.54 -11.77 3.00
N ALA A 282 3.17 -12.00 4.15
CA ALA A 282 4.60 -12.29 4.24
C ALA A 282 4.97 -13.73 3.84
N SER A 283 4.03 -14.68 3.93
CA SER A 283 4.30 -16.13 3.85
C SER A 283 3.47 -16.89 2.80
N ALA A 284 2.29 -16.38 2.44
CA ALA A 284 1.38 -17.03 1.52
C ALA A 284 1.93 -17.14 0.09
N ASN A 285 1.53 -18.22 -0.59
CA ASN A 285 1.72 -18.39 -2.01
C ASN A 285 0.43 -18.02 -2.75
N ARG A 286 0.53 -17.61 -4.03
CA ARG A 286 -0.47 -16.82 -4.77
C ARG A 286 -1.85 -17.46 -5.03
N ARG A 287 -2.17 -18.60 -4.41
CA ARG A 287 -3.41 -19.37 -4.65
C ARG A 287 -4.44 -19.32 -3.52
N SER A 288 -4.08 -19.13 -2.24
CA SER A 288 -5.05 -19.29 -1.12
C SER A 288 -5.93 -18.07 -0.83
N TRP A 289 -5.71 -16.91 -1.46
CA TRP A 289 -6.45 -15.68 -1.11
C TRP A 289 -7.98 -15.76 -1.29
N ALA A 290 -8.47 -16.68 -2.13
CA ALA A 290 -9.89 -16.92 -2.32
C ALA A 290 -10.51 -17.82 -1.23
N GLU A 291 -9.69 -18.55 -0.46
CA GLU A 291 -10.11 -19.52 0.56
C GLU A 291 -10.04 -18.89 1.96
N ASP A 292 -9.05 -18.03 2.22
CA ASP A 292 -8.81 -17.40 3.52
C ASP A 292 -9.71 -16.16 3.82
N CYS A 293 -10.50 -15.68 2.85
CA CYS A 293 -11.22 -14.39 2.93
C CYS A 293 -12.69 -14.47 3.39
N SER A 294 -13.05 -15.36 4.33
CA SER A 294 -14.42 -15.40 4.89
C SER A 294 -14.73 -14.19 5.78
N SER A 295 -13.79 -13.78 6.66
CA SER A 295 -14.08 -12.92 7.82
C SER A 295 -14.71 -11.55 7.53
N PHE A 296 -14.56 -11.03 6.30
CA PHE A 296 -15.17 -9.77 5.86
C PHE A 296 -16.50 -9.98 5.10
N ILE A 297 -16.81 -11.20 4.68
CA ILE A 297 -18.14 -11.62 4.20
C ILE A 297 -19.04 -11.86 5.41
N ASP A 298 -18.56 -12.67 6.36
CA ASP A 298 -19.27 -13.07 7.59
C ASP A 298 -19.73 -11.88 8.46
N ALA A 299 -19.07 -10.72 8.32
CA ALA A 299 -19.39 -9.47 9.02
C ALA A 299 -20.53 -8.64 8.38
N PHE A 300 -20.93 -8.95 7.14
CA PHE A 300 -21.96 -8.21 6.39
C PHE A 300 -23.07 -9.09 5.80
N PHE A 301 -22.83 -10.40 5.72
CA PHE A 301 -23.78 -11.40 5.25
C PHE A 301 -23.94 -12.45 6.35
N GLU A 302 -25.07 -12.43 7.06
CA GLU A 302 -25.49 -13.59 7.84
C GLU A 302 -25.65 -14.79 6.88
N GLU A 303 -25.17 -15.97 7.25
CA GLU A 303 -25.46 -17.19 6.49
C GLU A 303 -26.98 -17.35 6.35
N PRO A 304 -27.50 -17.67 5.14
CA PRO A 304 -28.92 -17.96 4.97
C PRO A 304 -29.33 -19.06 5.95
N LYS A 305 -30.31 -18.75 6.80
CA LYS A 305 -31.00 -19.79 7.57
C LYS A 305 -31.83 -20.60 6.58
N ASP A 306 -31.29 -21.75 6.17
CA ASP A 306 -31.98 -22.72 5.32
C ASP A 306 -33.23 -23.23 6.04
N SER A 307 -34.34 -22.49 5.86
CA SER A 307 -35.64 -22.82 6.43
C SER A 307 -36.37 -23.83 5.56
N GLU A 308 -35.71 -24.95 5.25
CA GLU A 308 -36.41 -26.18 4.85
C GLU A 308 -36.99 -26.84 6.11
N SER A 309 -38.07 -26.24 6.62
CA SER A 309 -38.91 -26.87 7.65
C SER A 309 -39.61 -28.08 7.05
N SER A 310 -38.98 -29.25 7.16
CA SER A 310 -39.59 -30.53 6.80
C SER A 310 -40.65 -30.94 7.83
N ASP A 311 -41.79 -30.25 7.82
CA ASP A 311 -42.96 -30.63 8.62
C ASP A 311 -43.48 -31.99 8.11
N SER A 312 -43.40 -33.01 8.96
CA SER A 312 -43.60 -34.42 8.60
C SER A 312 -44.71 -35.09 9.43
N GLU A 313 -45.96 -34.89 9.01
CA GLU A 313 -47.23 -35.46 9.48
C GLU A 313 -48.26 -35.19 8.34
N GLU A 314 -49.24 -36.01 7.93
CA GLU A 314 -49.80 -37.33 8.31
C GLU A 314 -50.06 -38.11 6.97
N ASP A 315 -50.28 -39.43 6.81
CA ASP A 315 -50.24 -40.66 7.64
C ASP A 315 -50.05 -41.89 6.68
N VAL A 316 -50.27 -43.14 7.14
CA VAL A 316 -50.23 -44.40 6.36
C VAL A 316 -51.54 -45.21 6.49
N GLU A 317 -51.79 -46.18 5.58
CA GLU A 317 -52.94 -47.13 5.47
C GLU A 317 -54.13 -46.70 4.56
N GLU A 318 -54.86 -47.58 3.88
CA GLU A 318 -54.50 -48.85 3.19
C GLU A 318 -55.56 -49.17 2.08
N ASN A 319 -55.27 -50.13 1.19
CA ASN A 319 -56.20 -50.95 0.38
C ASN A 319 -57.61 -50.42 -0.03
N GLY A 320 -57.81 -50.09 -1.33
CA GLY A 320 -59.15 -49.87 -1.90
C GLY A 320 -59.26 -50.12 -3.42
N LYS A 321 -60.20 -50.97 -3.87
CA LYS A 321 -60.38 -51.36 -5.29
C LYS A 321 -61.63 -50.74 -5.96
N ILE A 322 -61.41 -50.14 -7.14
CA ILE A 322 -62.20 -50.33 -8.39
C ILE A 322 -63.67 -49.83 -8.45
N LYS A 323 -63.89 -48.81 -9.31
CA LYS A 323 -65.09 -48.48 -10.14
C LYS A 323 -66.49 -48.32 -9.51
N SER A 324 -67.08 -47.13 -9.74
CA SER A 324 -68.29 -46.88 -10.57
C SER A 324 -68.34 -45.37 -10.91
N LEU A 325 -68.67 -44.94 -12.14
CA LEU A 325 -70.01 -44.57 -12.65
C LEU A 325 -70.78 -43.63 -11.70
N GLU A 326 -71.30 -42.47 -12.14
CA GLU A 326 -71.41 -41.86 -13.49
C GLU A 326 -70.80 -40.46 -13.57
#